data_AF-A0A3D5K3G4-F1
#
_entry.id   AF-A0A3D5K3G4-F1
#
_cell.length_a   1.000
_cell.length_b   1.000
_cell.length_c   1.000
_cell.angle_alpha   90.00
_cell.angle_beta   90.00
_cell.angle_gamma   90.00
#
_symmetry.space_group_name_H-M   'P 1'
#
loop_
_entity.id
_entity.type
_entity.pdbx_description
1 polymer ?
#
loop_
_entity_poly.entity_id
_entity_poly.type
_entity_poly.pdbx_seq_one_letter_code
_entity_poly.pdbx_strand_id
1 'polypeptide(L)'
;MSSLAVFDEIRRVRPDLLAVLARGFRYHRFGEEGPDDDPVTPHHLPIFSQCEGMVSGRYVPEYVQIAADEDPTIELTDIDHEALDLLHATTNRADLVLDFTMAAGEAVVANNYTVFHARTAFTDSPEHRRHLLRLWLAADPPRPVVPETRQYTGEPGIPPQAGRTPSFASRYDER
;
A
#
# COMPACT_ATOMS: atom_id res chain seq x y z
N MET A 1 -0.08 9.12 -8.86
CA MET A 1 -1.19 9.99 -8.38
C MET A 1 -0.87 10.53 -6.99
N SER A 2 -1.27 11.77 -6.68
CA SER A 2 -1.16 12.32 -5.31
C SER A 2 -2.23 11.72 -4.39
N SER A 3 -1.81 11.01 -3.33
CA SER A 3 -2.76 10.50 -2.33
C SER A 3 -3.38 11.63 -1.51
N LEU A 4 -2.73 12.79 -1.43
CA LEU A 4 -3.25 13.98 -0.75
C LEU A 4 -4.44 14.59 -1.52
N ALA A 5 -4.33 14.64 -2.85
CA ALA A 5 -5.44 15.12 -3.68
C ALA A 5 -6.65 14.19 -3.58
N VAL A 6 -6.42 12.87 -3.53
CA VAL A 6 -7.48 11.87 -3.28
C VAL A 6 -8.12 12.07 -1.91
N PHE A 7 -7.31 12.27 -0.87
CA PHE A 7 -7.80 12.55 0.48
C PHE A 7 -8.70 13.79 0.50
N ASP A 8 -8.25 14.91 -0.08
CA ASP A 8 -9.01 16.15 -0.11
C ASP A 8 -10.31 16.02 -0.91
N GLU A 9 -10.28 15.28 -2.02
CA GLU A 9 -11.48 15.03 -2.81
C GLU A 9 -12.51 14.20 -2.03
N ILE A 10 -12.09 13.09 -1.41
CA ILE A 10 -12.98 12.25 -0.60
C ILE A 10 -13.50 13.03 0.61
N ARG A 11 -12.64 13.82 1.28
CA ARG A 11 -13.03 14.71 2.38
C ARG A 11 -14.13 15.68 1.97
N ARG A 12 -14.09 16.18 0.74
CA ARG A 12 -15.07 17.14 0.20
C ARG A 12 -16.40 16.47 -0.17
N VAL A 13 -16.37 15.29 -0.78
CA VAL A 13 -17.58 14.66 -1.34
C VAL A 13 -18.26 13.66 -0.40
N ARG A 14 -17.48 12.91 0.38
CA ARG A 14 -17.94 11.83 1.27
C ARG A 14 -17.08 11.76 2.54
N PRO A 15 -17.14 12.78 3.41
CA PRO A 15 -16.39 12.80 4.67
C PRO A 15 -16.76 11.64 5.62
N ASP A 16 -17.96 11.08 5.48
CA ASP A 16 -18.42 9.88 6.15
C ASP A 16 -17.58 8.65 5.76
N LEU A 17 -17.32 8.45 4.46
CA LEU A 17 -16.46 7.36 3.98
C LEU A 17 -14.99 7.63 4.27
N LEU A 18 -14.56 8.90 4.32
CA LEU A 18 -13.21 9.22 4.78
C LEU A 18 -12.97 8.74 6.21
N ALA A 19 -13.96 8.84 7.10
CA ALA A 19 -13.86 8.34 8.46
C ALA A 19 -13.65 6.82 8.50
N VAL A 20 -14.26 6.06 7.57
CA VAL A 20 -14.04 4.61 7.41
C VAL A 20 -12.63 4.32 6.92
N LEU A 21 -12.14 5.06 5.92
CA LEU A 21 -10.76 4.94 5.42
C LEU A 21 -9.72 5.32 6.49
N ALA A 22 -10.07 6.23 7.40
CA ALA A 22 -9.25 6.63 8.54
C ALA A 22 -9.34 5.66 9.73
N ARG A 23 -10.46 4.97 9.91
CA ARG A 23 -10.59 3.83 10.83
C ARG A 23 -9.65 2.70 10.41
N GLY A 24 -9.51 2.48 9.10
CA GLY A 24 -8.59 1.50 8.55
C GLY A 24 -9.10 0.07 8.59
N PHE A 25 -8.25 -0.84 8.14
CA PHE A 25 -8.55 -2.25 7.93
C PHE A 25 -7.43 -3.15 8.45
N ARG A 26 -7.75 -4.42 8.65
CA ARG A 26 -6.76 -5.47 8.89
C ARG A 26 -6.00 -5.75 7.60
N TYR A 27 -4.67 -5.85 7.65
CA TYR A 27 -3.86 -6.12 6.45
C TYR A 27 -3.15 -7.45 6.60
N HIS A 28 -3.13 -8.22 5.53
CA HIS A 28 -2.22 -9.34 5.37
C HIS A 28 -0.78 -8.81 5.20
N ARG A 29 0.20 -9.51 5.78
CA ARG A 29 1.61 -9.11 5.82
C ARG A 29 2.45 -9.76 4.72
N PHE A 30 1.93 -10.75 4.00
CA PHE A 30 2.53 -11.31 2.77
C PHE A 30 3.97 -11.85 2.90
N GLY A 31 4.35 -12.36 4.08
CA GLY A 31 5.70 -12.82 4.36
C GLY A 31 6.64 -11.71 4.81
N GLU A 32 6.12 -10.50 5.05
CA GLU A 32 6.85 -9.38 5.65
C GLU A 32 6.71 -9.35 7.19
N GLU A 33 5.95 -10.27 7.77
CA GLU A 33 5.82 -10.45 9.21
C GLU A 33 7.15 -10.86 9.89
N GLY A 34 7.35 -10.40 11.13
CA GLY A 34 8.43 -10.88 11.98
C GLY A 34 8.26 -12.37 12.33
N PRO A 35 9.31 -13.04 12.85
CA PRO A 35 9.26 -14.47 13.18
C PRO A 35 8.12 -14.89 14.13
N ASP A 36 7.69 -13.96 14.99
CA ASP A 36 6.66 -14.17 16.00
C ASP A 36 5.37 -13.38 15.72
N ASP A 37 5.25 -12.75 14.55
CA ASP A 37 4.07 -11.99 14.14
C ASP A 37 3.10 -12.87 13.34
N ASP A 38 1.79 -12.64 13.54
CA ASP A 38 0.76 -13.30 12.73
C ASP A 38 0.81 -12.87 11.25
N PRO A 39 0.27 -13.65 10.29
CA PRO A 39 0.17 -13.22 8.89
C PRO A 39 -0.73 -11.99 8.68
N VAL A 40 -1.61 -11.67 9.62
CA VAL A 40 -2.53 -10.51 9.54
C VAL A 40 -2.30 -9.56 10.73
N THR A 41 -2.31 -8.25 10.48
CA THR A 41 -2.02 -7.23 11.51
C THR A 41 -3.02 -7.24 12.67
N PRO A 42 -2.60 -7.25 13.95
CA PRO A 42 -3.49 -7.36 15.11
C PRO A 42 -4.34 -6.11 15.37
N HIS A 43 -4.14 -5.03 14.61
CA HIS A 43 -4.86 -3.78 14.66
C HIS A 43 -5.27 -3.34 13.25
N HIS A 44 -6.14 -2.33 13.18
CA HIS A 44 -6.50 -1.71 11.92
C HIS A 44 -5.40 -0.73 11.48
N LEU A 45 -4.98 -0.86 10.23
CA LEU A 45 -4.11 0.08 9.56
C LEU A 45 -4.95 1.12 8.82
N PRO A 46 -4.85 2.41 9.17
CA PRO A 46 -5.56 3.46 8.47
C PRO A 46 -5.05 3.58 7.03
N ILE A 47 -5.97 3.69 6.08
CA ILE A 47 -5.62 4.04 4.70
C ILE A 47 -5.16 5.49 4.64
N PHE A 48 -5.91 6.38 5.31
CA PHE A 48 -5.53 7.76 5.50
C PHE A 48 -5.37 8.10 6.97
N SER A 49 -4.30 8.77 7.34
CA SER A 49 -4.06 9.26 8.69
C SER A 49 -3.57 10.69 8.69
N GLN A 50 -3.76 11.38 9.82
CA GLN A 50 -3.23 12.72 10.06
C GLN A 50 -2.36 12.69 11.31
N CYS A 51 -1.13 13.17 11.21
CA CYS A 51 -0.19 13.25 12.32
C CYS A 51 0.62 14.55 12.19
N GLU A 52 0.64 15.37 13.24
CA GLU A 52 1.39 16.65 13.24
C GLU A 52 1.06 17.57 12.05
N GLY A 53 -0.22 17.64 11.66
CA GLY A 53 -0.69 18.44 10.52
C GLY A 53 -0.38 17.84 9.14
N MET A 54 0.20 16.65 9.08
CA MET A 54 0.53 15.94 7.84
C MET A 54 -0.43 14.79 7.57
N VAL A 55 -1.01 14.76 6.36
CA VAL A 55 -1.83 13.63 5.88
C VAL A 55 -0.92 12.56 5.26
N SER A 56 -1.13 11.30 5.60
CA SER A 56 -0.44 10.16 5.00
C SER A 56 -1.44 9.17 4.44
N GLY A 57 -1.22 8.72 3.20
CA GLY A 57 -1.98 7.68 2.53
C GLY A 57 -1.13 6.43 2.32
N ARG A 58 -1.67 5.26 2.69
CA ARG A 58 -1.10 3.94 2.38
C ARG A 58 -2.25 3.01 2.02
N TYR A 59 -2.18 2.39 0.86
CA TYR A 59 -3.22 1.47 0.43
C TYR A 59 -2.64 0.43 -0.53
N VAL A 60 -2.93 -0.84 -0.23
CA VAL A 60 -2.73 -1.96 -1.15
C VAL A 60 -4.02 -2.80 -1.05
N PRO A 61 -4.89 -2.80 -2.08
CA PRO A 61 -6.21 -3.42 -2.00
C PRO A 61 -6.12 -4.91 -1.65
N GLU A 62 -5.13 -5.61 -2.21
CA GLU A 62 -4.94 -7.03 -2.02
C GLU A 62 -4.66 -7.39 -0.55
N TYR A 63 -4.05 -6.50 0.23
CA TYR A 63 -3.71 -6.76 1.63
C TYR A 63 -4.96 -6.78 2.51
N VAL A 64 -5.97 -5.96 2.18
CA VAL A 64 -7.25 -5.93 2.88
C VAL A 64 -8.11 -7.13 2.49
N GLN A 65 -8.19 -7.44 1.19
CA GLN A 65 -9.01 -8.53 0.70
C GLN A 65 -8.51 -9.89 1.20
N ILE A 66 -7.20 -10.15 1.10
CA ILE A 66 -6.64 -11.43 1.53
C ILE A 66 -6.69 -11.60 3.05
N ALA A 67 -6.59 -10.52 3.82
CA ALA A 67 -6.82 -10.60 5.27
C ALA A 67 -8.24 -11.10 5.59
N ALA A 68 -9.27 -10.58 4.91
CA ALA A 68 -10.65 -11.02 5.10
C ALA A 68 -10.89 -12.43 4.55
N ASP A 69 -10.23 -12.81 3.46
CA ASP A 69 -10.37 -14.15 2.86
C ASP A 69 -9.73 -15.25 3.71
N GLU A 70 -8.59 -14.97 4.35
CA GLU A 70 -7.83 -15.97 5.12
C GLU A 70 -8.18 -16.02 6.62
N ASP A 71 -8.74 -14.94 7.19
CA ASP A 71 -9.16 -14.88 8.59
C ASP A 71 -10.68 -14.59 8.69
N PRO A 72 -11.51 -15.61 8.99
CA PRO A 72 -12.97 -15.48 9.02
C PRO A 72 -13.48 -14.60 10.17
N THR A 73 -12.61 -14.15 11.08
CA THR A 73 -12.99 -13.18 12.13
C THR A 73 -12.98 -11.74 11.60
N ILE A 74 -12.44 -11.52 10.41
CA ILE A 74 -12.36 -10.21 9.76
C ILE A 74 -13.53 -10.08 8.79
N GLU A 75 -14.53 -9.31 9.18
CA GLU A 75 -15.69 -9.01 8.35
C GLU A 75 -15.56 -7.61 7.74
N LEU A 76 -15.64 -7.52 6.41
CA LEU A 76 -15.81 -6.26 5.70
C LEU A 76 -17.31 -5.99 5.57
N THR A 77 -17.74 -4.87 6.15
CA THR A 77 -19.15 -4.46 6.13
C THR A 77 -19.52 -3.77 4.81
N ASP A 78 -20.82 -3.56 4.56
CA ASP A 78 -21.27 -2.83 3.35
C ASP A 78 -20.64 -1.44 3.24
N ILE A 79 -20.48 -0.73 4.37
CA ILE A 79 -19.85 0.61 4.39
C ILE A 79 -18.33 0.54 4.12
N ASP A 80 -17.71 -0.59 4.43
CA ASP A 80 -16.30 -0.84 4.12
C ASP A 80 -16.09 -1.01 2.62
N HIS A 81 -16.93 -1.83 1.99
CA HIS A 81 -16.93 -1.99 0.54
C HIS A 81 -17.21 -0.66 -0.16
N GLU A 82 -18.21 0.12 0.31
CA GLU A 82 -18.51 1.43 -0.26
C GLU A 82 -17.32 2.40 -0.18
N ALA A 83 -16.61 2.42 0.96
CA ALA A 83 -15.44 3.27 1.15
C ALA A 83 -14.27 2.85 0.24
N LEU A 84 -14.00 1.55 0.11
CA LEU A 84 -12.96 1.00 -0.75
C LEU A 84 -13.28 1.22 -2.23
N ASP A 85 -14.54 1.07 -2.63
CA ASP A 85 -15.00 1.31 -4.01
C ASP A 85 -14.90 2.80 -4.37
N LEU A 86 -15.30 3.70 -3.47
CA LEU A 86 -15.11 5.14 -3.67
C LEU A 86 -13.63 5.48 -3.83
N LEU A 87 -12.76 4.92 -2.96
CA LEU A 87 -11.32 5.13 -3.05
C LEU A 87 -10.80 4.64 -4.40
N HIS A 88 -11.14 3.41 -4.79
CA HIS A 88 -10.74 2.84 -6.07
C HIS A 88 -11.18 3.71 -7.25
N ALA A 89 -12.45 4.11 -7.30
CA ALA A 89 -12.99 4.98 -8.34
C ALA A 89 -12.26 6.33 -8.38
N THR A 90 -12.02 6.95 -7.22
CA THR A 90 -11.31 8.22 -7.12
C THR A 90 -9.86 8.08 -7.61
N THR A 91 -9.19 6.97 -7.26
CA THR A 91 -7.82 6.69 -7.70
C THR A 91 -7.67 6.34 -9.18
N ASN A 92 -8.78 6.18 -9.92
CA ASN A 92 -8.77 5.94 -11.37
C ASN A 92 -9.31 7.14 -12.18
N ARG A 93 -9.57 8.27 -11.52
CA ARG A 93 -10.03 9.49 -12.20
C ARG A 93 -8.91 10.11 -13.04
N ALA A 94 -9.19 10.33 -14.33
CA ALA A 94 -8.23 10.88 -15.28
C ALA A 94 -7.70 12.28 -14.90
N ASP A 95 -8.46 13.08 -14.14
CA ASP A 95 -8.01 14.40 -13.67
C ASP A 95 -7.07 14.34 -12.45
N LEU A 96 -6.92 13.17 -11.81
CA LEU A 96 -6.04 12.94 -10.67
C LEU A 96 -4.84 12.04 -11.01
N VAL A 97 -4.99 11.20 -12.04
CA VAL A 97 -3.95 10.26 -12.50
C VAL A 97 -2.87 11.02 -13.27
N LEU A 98 -1.61 10.65 -13.05
CA LEU A 98 -0.49 11.02 -13.89
C LEU A 98 0.08 9.74 -14.50
N ASP A 99 -0.08 9.58 -15.80
CA ASP A 99 0.45 8.46 -16.56
C ASP A 99 1.74 8.87 -17.28
N PHE A 100 2.74 8.00 -17.22
CA PHE A 100 3.99 8.16 -17.93
C PHE A 100 4.65 6.80 -18.14
N THR A 101 5.57 6.72 -19.10
CA THR A 101 6.37 5.52 -19.37
C THR A 101 7.82 5.82 -19.00
N MET A 102 8.43 4.93 -18.21
CA MET A 102 9.85 5.00 -17.88
C MET A 102 10.68 4.34 -18.98
N ALA A 103 11.72 5.03 -19.45
CA ALA A 103 12.75 4.45 -20.30
C ALA A 103 13.81 3.70 -19.48
N ALA A 104 14.59 2.85 -20.15
CA ALA A 104 15.71 2.18 -19.50
C ALA A 104 16.74 3.20 -19.00
N GLY A 105 17.15 3.07 -17.74
CA GLY A 105 18.05 4.01 -17.07
C GLY A 105 17.36 5.17 -16.35
N GLU A 106 16.05 5.35 -16.53
CA GLU A 106 15.27 6.32 -15.76
C GLU A 106 14.86 5.76 -14.39
N ALA A 107 14.71 6.66 -13.41
CA ALA A 107 14.27 6.32 -12.07
C ALA A 107 13.11 7.22 -11.65
N VAL A 108 12.18 6.63 -10.90
CA VAL A 108 11.11 7.36 -10.22
C VAL A 108 11.34 7.23 -8.73
N VAL A 109 11.44 8.39 -8.07
CA VAL A 109 11.48 8.47 -6.61
C VAL A 109 10.18 9.08 -6.14
N ALA A 110 9.45 8.38 -5.28
CA ALA A 110 8.18 8.82 -4.75
C ALA A 110 8.15 8.65 -3.23
N ASN A 111 7.54 9.60 -2.54
CA ASN A 111 7.25 9.45 -1.12
C ASN A 111 6.00 8.59 -0.96
N ASN A 112 6.19 7.37 -0.44
CA ASN A 112 5.15 6.34 -0.32
C ASN A 112 3.97 6.72 0.59
N TYR A 113 4.07 7.80 1.38
CA TYR A 113 2.96 8.32 2.18
C TYR A 113 2.10 9.37 1.44
N THR A 114 2.58 9.87 0.29
CA THR A 114 1.93 11.00 -0.42
C THR A 114 1.60 10.68 -1.88
N VAL A 115 2.05 9.52 -2.37
CA VAL A 115 1.87 9.09 -3.76
C VAL A 115 1.35 7.66 -3.79
N PHE A 116 0.16 7.49 -4.36
CA PHE A 116 -0.29 6.19 -4.84
C PHE A 116 0.26 5.96 -6.25
N HIS A 117 0.77 4.76 -6.48
CA HIS A 117 1.40 4.37 -7.72
C HIS A 117 0.99 2.95 -8.08
N ALA A 118 0.84 2.70 -9.37
CA ALA A 118 0.48 1.42 -9.94
C ALA A 118 1.19 1.28 -11.29
N ARG A 119 0.95 0.15 -11.96
CA ARG A 119 1.38 -0.07 -13.34
C ARG A 119 0.19 -0.57 -14.15
N THR A 120 0.20 -0.27 -15.44
CA THR A 120 -0.69 -0.94 -16.40
C THR A 120 -0.25 -2.40 -16.59
N ALA A 121 -1.18 -3.24 -17.05
CA ALA A 121 -0.86 -4.60 -17.47
C ALA A 121 0.11 -4.58 -18.66
N PHE A 122 0.97 -5.60 -18.74
CA PHE A 122 1.91 -5.80 -19.84
C PHE A 122 2.11 -7.30 -20.10
N THR A 123 2.70 -7.63 -21.25
CA THR A 123 3.04 -9.00 -21.63
C THR A 123 4.51 -9.03 -22.05
N ASP A 124 5.28 -9.93 -21.46
CA ASP A 124 6.67 -10.13 -21.85
C ASP A 124 6.77 -10.95 -23.16
N SER A 125 7.83 -10.71 -23.92
CA SER A 125 8.29 -11.58 -25.02
C SER A 125 9.75 -12.00 -24.79
N PRO A 126 10.29 -12.96 -25.55
CA PRO A 126 11.71 -13.31 -25.46
C PRO A 126 12.64 -12.10 -25.68
N GLU A 127 12.25 -11.15 -26.54
CA GLU A 127 13.00 -9.95 -26.91
C GLU A 127 12.66 -8.72 -26.06
N HIS A 128 11.47 -8.70 -25.44
CA HIS A 128 10.97 -7.57 -24.67
C HIS A 128 10.51 -8.02 -23.28
N ARG A 129 11.40 -7.86 -22.30
CA ARG A 129 11.10 -8.10 -20.88
C ARG A 129 11.19 -6.82 -20.09
N ARG A 130 10.25 -6.60 -19.18
CA ARG A 130 10.30 -5.47 -18.24
C ARG A 130 11.11 -5.85 -17.00
N HIS A 131 12.25 -5.20 -16.79
CA HIS A 131 13.05 -5.37 -15.59
C HIS A 131 13.17 -4.04 -14.83
N LEU A 132 12.82 -4.03 -13.54
CA LEU A 132 12.99 -2.88 -12.66
C LEU A 132 13.68 -3.32 -11.36
N LEU A 133 14.60 -2.47 -10.90
CA LEU A 133 15.12 -2.53 -9.55
C LEU A 133 14.28 -1.62 -8.66
N ARG A 134 13.92 -2.10 -7.46
CA ARG A 134 13.14 -1.34 -6.48
C ARG A 134 13.98 -1.14 -5.22
N LEU A 135 14.00 0.10 -4.72
CA LEU A 135 14.70 0.49 -3.50
C LEU A 135 13.72 1.20 -2.57
N TRP A 136 13.75 0.83 -1.29
CA TRP A 136 13.04 1.55 -0.23
C TRP A 136 14.04 2.43 0.52
N LEU A 137 13.66 3.69 0.75
CA LEU A 137 14.49 4.67 1.44
C LEU A 137 13.74 5.17 2.68
N ALA A 138 14.44 5.24 3.81
CA ALA A 138 13.95 5.91 5.01
C ALA A 138 14.45 7.37 5.00
N ALA A 139 13.54 8.31 5.26
CA ALA A 139 13.91 9.71 5.46
C ALA A 139 14.49 9.92 6.86
N ASP A 140 15.43 10.85 7.00
CA ASP A 140 15.96 11.31 8.27
C ASP A 140 15.85 12.86 8.34
N PRO A 141 15.00 13.42 9.23
CA PRO A 141 14.10 12.71 10.14
C PRO A 141 12.96 12.00 9.39
N PRO A 142 12.39 10.92 9.97
CA PRO A 142 11.27 10.22 9.35
C PRO A 142 10.03 11.11 9.32
N ARG A 143 9.14 10.86 8.34
CA ARG A 143 7.83 11.50 8.30
C ARG A 143 7.04 11.15 9.57
N PRO A 144 6.39 12.13 10.23
CA PRO A 144 5.49 11.83 11.33
C PRO A 144 4.28 11.04 10.82
N VAL A 145 4.05 9.89 11.43
CA VAL A 145 2.95 8.97 11.11
C VAL A 145 2.37 8.39 12.39
N VAL A 146 1.10 8.01 12.34
CA VAL A 146 0.42 7.38 13.48
C VAL A 146 1.07 6.02 13.80
N PRO A 147 1.18 5.62 15.09
CA PRO A 147 1.92 4.43 15.49
C PRO A 147 1.49 3.14 14.79
N GLU A 148 0.20 3.01 14.48
CA GLU A 148 -0.42 1.86 13.82
C GLU A 148 0.25 1.55 12.49
N THR A 149 0.69 2.59 11.76
CA THR A 149 1.30 2.47 10.42
C THR A 149 2.77 2.08 10.44
N ARG A 150 3.38 1.95 11.62
CA ARG A 150 4.78 1.52 11.78
C ARG A 150 4.82 -0.01 11.75
N GLN A 151 4.99 -0.56 10.55
CA GLN A 151 5.00 -2.01 10.32
C GLN A 151 6.30 -2.69 10.75
N TYR A 152 7.43 -1.99 10.72
CA TYR A 152 8.73 -2.54 11.09
C TYR A 152 9.18 -1.95 12.42
N THR A 153 9.32 -2.81 13.42
CA THR A 153 9.79 -2.43 14.76
C THR A 153 11.33 -2.44 14.77
N GLY A 154 11.94 -1.36 15.27
CA GLY A 154 13.39 -1.23 15.30
C GLY A 154 13.95 -0.51 14.07
N GLU A 155 14.58 -1.24 13.15
CA GLU A 155 15.21 -0.67 11.96
C GLU A 155 14.22 -0.49 10.80
N PRO A 156 14.43 0.49 9.89
CA PRO A 156 13.60 0.64 8.72
C PRO A 156 13.70 -0.57 7.77
N GLY A 157 12.56 -1.16 7.43
CA GLY A 157 12.44 -2.25 6.47
C GLY A 157 12.31 -3.63 7.13
N ILE A 158 12.24 -4.67 6.30
CA ILE A 158 12.08 -6.05 6.76
C ILE A 158 13.45 -6.59 7.18
N PRO A 159 13.66 -6.97 8.45
CA PRO A 159 14.91 -7.57 8.87
C PRO A 159 15.19 -8.88 8.13
N PRO A 160 16.44 -9.16 7.74
CA PRO A 160 16.79 -10.44 7.13
C PRO A 160 16.56 -11.58 8.11
N GLN A 161 15.80 -12.60 7.70
CA GLN A 161 15.55 -13.80 8.50
C GLN A 161 16.40 -14.96 7.98
N ALA A 162 17.22 -15.55 8.85
CA ALA A 162 18.11 -16.64 8.48
C ALA A 162 17.34 -17.85 7.91
N GLY A 163 17.80 -18.38 6.76
CA GLY A 163 17.18 -19.54 6.11
C GLY A 163 15.84 -19.27 5.40
N ARG A 164 15.35 -18.03 5.39
CA ARG A 164 14.19 -17.60 4.62
C ARG A 164 14.63 -16.94 3.32
N THR A 165 13.94 -17.22 2.24
CA THR A 165 14.02 -16.46 0.98
C THR A 165 12.79 -15.56 0.85
N PRO A 166 12.90 -14.40 0.18
CA PRO A 166 11.73 -13.56 -0.09
C PRO A 166 10.63 -14.38 -0.78
N SER A 167 9.37 -14.21 -0.35
CA SER A 167 8.20 -14.95 -0.85
C SER A 167 8.01 -14.87 -2.37
N PHE A 168 8.55 -13.82 -3.01
CA PHE A 168 8.51 -13.64 -4.46
C PHE A 168 9.54 -14.47 -5.25
N ALA A 169 10.62 -14.94 -4.61
CA ALA A 169 11.70 -15.66 -5.30
C ALA A 169 11.33 -17.11 -5.68
N SER A 170 10.19 -17.64 -5.20
CA SER A 170 9.82 -19.05 -5.44
C SER A 170 8.55 -19.24 -6.26
N ARG A 171 7.65 -18.24 -6.35
CA ARG A 171 6.31 -18.46 -6.91
C ARG A 171 6.14 -18.04 -8.38
N TYR A 172 7.06 -17.23 -8.92
CA TYR A 172 6.99 -16.73 -10.30
C TYR A 172 8.29 -16.91 -11.12
N ASP A 173 9.41 -17.28 -10.48
CA ASP A 173 10.67 -17.57 -11.18
C ASP A 173 10.70 -18.99 -11.80
N GLU A 174 9.69 -19.83 -11.54
CA GLU A 174 9.57 -21.19 -12.09
C GLU A 174 8.76 -21.27 -13.41
N ARG A 175 8.65 -20.18 -14.17
CA ARG A 175 8.00 -20.18 -15.51
C ARG A 175 8.94 -19.83 -16.65
#